data_AF-A0AAV5IKK5-F1
#
_entry.id   AF-A0AAV5IKK5-F1
#
_cell.length_a   1.000
_cell.length_b   1.000
_cell.length_c   1.000
_cell.angle_alpha   90.00
_cell.angle_beta   90.00
_cell.angle_gamma   90.00
#
_symmetry.space_group_name_H-M   'P 1'
#
loop_
_entity.id
_entity.type
_entity.pdbx_description
1 polymer ?
#
loop_
_entity_poly.entity_id
_entity_poly.type
_entity_poly.pdbx_seq_one_letter_code
_entity_poly.pdbx_strand_id
1 'polypeptide(L)'
;MAAKMVETGMIKMAMDLLYKPDSCITQLLVMLLVNLTQLNAGISSLIQTGDDKMQGLYVMKLVRSFCRSSNESRDDPFDHVGSILVNISQKEAGRKMLLDPKRGLLKQIIRQFDSAQPLRKKGVSGTIRNCCFEAENQLQDLLLISEFLWPALLLPVAGSKIYNEQDTSKMPLELASALLIEREPVQDPEIRVQVLDAIYLITLQDAGRRAFWSINGPRILQVGYEDEEDPKVMEAYERVGSLLVSGDGTEEPSTETSK
;
A
#
# COMPACT_ATOMS: atom_id res chain seq x y z
N MET A 1 20.07 -22.10 7.44
CA MET A 1 19.03 -22.65 8.34
C MET A 1 17.62 -22.46 7.77
N ALA A 2 17.18 -21.23 7.48
CA ALA A 2 15.84 -20.95 6.94
C ALA A 2 15.51 -21.67 5.60
N ALA A 3 16.46 -21.77 4.67
CA ALA A 3 16.24 -22.49 3.41
C ALA A 3 15.85 -23.97 3.63
N LYS A 4 16.61 -24.66 4.49
CA LYS A 4 16.31 -26.05 4.90
C LYS A 4 14.94 -26.18 5.56
N MET A 5 14.52 -25.19 6.35
CA MET A 5 13.18 -25.17 6.96
C MET A 5 12.07 -25.12 5.90
N VAL A 6 12.23 -24.27 4.87
CA VAL A 6 11.28 -24.22 3.75
C VAL A 6 11.22 -25.55 3.02
N GLU A 7 12.37 -26.16 2.70
CA GLU A 7 12.47 -27.48 2.05
C GLU A 7 11.77 -28.58 2.86
N THR A 8 11.86 -28.53 4.19
CA THR A 8 11.19 -29.49 5.09
C THR A 8 9.69 -29.20 5.29
N GLY A 9 9.11 -28.23 4.58
CA GLY A 9 7.67 -27.94 4.62
C GLY A 9 7.22 -27.08 5.81
N MET A 10 8.12 -26.28 6.41
CA MET A 10 7.80 -25.49 7.60
C MET A 10 6.74 -24.41 7.36
N ILE A 11 6.59 -23.90 6.13
CA ILE A 11 5.50 -22.96 5.79
C ILE A 11 4.13 -23.62 6.04
N LYS A 12 3.92 -24.82 5.50
CA LYS A 12 2.68 -25.58 5.67
C LYS A 12 2.43 -25.88 7.16
N MET A 13 3.44 -26.37 7.87
CA MET A 13 3.32 -26.68 9.29
C MET A 13 2.97 -25.43 10.12
N ALA A 14 3.61 -24.29 9.85
CA ALA A 14 3.31 -23.04 10.54
C ALA A 14 1.89 -22.57 10.26
N MET A 15 1.42 -22.64 9.01
CA MET A 15 0.05 -22.29 8.63
C MET A 15 -0.99 -23.23 9.26
N ASP A 16 -0.72 -24.53 9.32
CA ASP A 16 -1.63 -25.51 9.92
C ASP A 16 -1.74 -25.32 11.44
N LEU A 17 -0.62 -25.04 12.12
CA LEU A 17 -0.60 -24.74 13.56
C LEU A 17 -1.24 -23.39 13.89
N LEU A 18 -1.04 -22.37 13.05
CA LEU A 18 -1.56 -21.01 13.25
C LEU A 18 -3.09 -20.98 13.33
N TYR A 19 -3.75 -21.86 12.58
CA TYR A 19 -5.22 -21.94 12.51
C TYR A 19 -5.80 -23.18 13.22
N LYS A 20 -4.99 -23.88 14.03
CA LYS A 20 -5.48 -24.93 14.91
C LYS A 20 -6.21 -24.29 16.12
N PRO A 21 -7.31 -24.88 16.61
CA PRO A 21 -7.89 -24.47 17.89
C PRO A 21 -6.81 -24.47 18.99
N ASP A 22 -6.81 -23.45 19.85
CA ASP A 22 -5.91 -23.32 21.00
C ASP A 22 -4.42 -23.05 20.70
N SER A 23 -4.09 -22.47 19.55
CA SER A 23 -2.72 -22.01 19.29
C SER A 23 -2.27 -20.94 20.28
N CYS A 24 -1.37 -21.30 21.21
CA CYS A 24 -0.75 -20.39 22.17
C CYS A 24 0.53 -19.70 21.66
N ILE A 25 1.00 -20.05 20.46
CA ILE A 25 2.27 -19.58 19.88
C ILE A 25 2.08 -18.76 18.59
N THR A 26 0.90 -18.17 18.40
CA THR A 26 0.51 -17.40 17.20
C THR A 26 1.56 -16.37 16.80
N GLN A 27 2.07 -15.57 17.74
CA GLN A 27 3.10 -14.56 17.47
C GLN A 27 4.40 -15.18 16.93
N LEU A 28 4.88 -16.26 17.55
CA LEU A 28 6.08 -16.96 17.10
C LEU A 28 5.90 -17.56 15.70
N LEU A 29 4.71 -18.08 15.39
CA LEU A 29 4.40 -18.61 14.07
C LEU A 29 4.37 -17.51 13.01
N VAL A 30 3.75 -16.36 13.28
CA VAL A 30 3.76 -15.22 12.33
C VAL A 30 5.17 -14.70 12.13
N MET A 31 5.97 -14.54 13.20
CA MET A 31 7.38 -14.12 13.09
C MET A 31 8.23 -15.14 12.32
N LEU A 32 7.99 -16.44 12.50
CA LEU A 32 8.63 -17.47 11.70
C LEU A 32 8.28 -17.30 10.21
N LEU A 33 7.00 -17.06 9.88
CA LEU A 33 6.57 -16.82 8.51
C LEU A 33 7.22 -15.56 7.91
N VAL A 34 7.40 -14.48 8.68
CA VAL A 34 8.16 -13.30 8.23
C VAL A 34 9.57 -13.70 7.78
N ASN A 35 10.28 -14.48 8.60
CA ASN A 35 11.64 -14.92 8.28
C ASN A 35 11.69 -15.87 7.08
N LEU A 36 10.77 -16.83 7.00
CA LEU A 36 10.75 -17.81 5.90
C LEU A 36 10.39 -17.13 4.57
N THR A 37 9.55 -16.10 4.58
CA THR A 37 9.16 -15.35 3.38
C THR A 37 10.20 -14.35 2.89
N GLN A 38 11.32 -14.17 3.58
CA GLN A 38 12.49 -13.48 3.01
C GLN A 38 13.16 -14.31 1.89
N LEU A 39 12.86 -15.62 1.80
CA LEU A 39 13.39 -16.51 0.78
C LEU A 39 12.38 -16.70 -0.35
N ASN A 40 12.87 -16.70 -1.60
CA ASN A 40 12.05 -16.97 -2.79
C ASN A 40 11.24 -18.27 -2.67
N ALA A 41 11.88 -19.35 -2.19
CA ALA A 41 11.21 -20.62 -1.98
C ALA A 41 10.08 -20.53 -0.92
N GLY A 42 10.28 -19.74 0.13
CA GLY A 42 9.28 -19.52 1.17
C GLY A 42 8.09 -18.72 0.65
N ILE A 43 8.34 -17.70 -0.18
CA ILE A 43 7.28 -16.96 -0.90
C ILE A 43 6.49 -17.90 -1.80
N SER A 44 7.16 -18.69 -2.66
CA SER A 44 6.49 -19.62 -3.57
C SER A 44 5.66 -20.67 -2.83
N SER A 45 6.17 -21.17 -1.69
CA SER A 45 5.47 -22.11 -0.82
C SER A 45 4.26 -21.47 -0.14
N LEU A 46 4.36 -20.23 0.33
CA LEU A 46 3.24 -19.52 0.97
C LEU A 46 2.15 -19.13 -0.03
N ILE A 47 2.53 -18.71 -1.24
CA ILE A 47 1.60 -18.43 -2.35
C ILE A 47 0.99 -19.74 -2.89
N GLN A 48 1.63 -20.89 -2.62
CA GLN A 48 1.23 -22.20 -3.13
C GLN A 48 1.27 -22.23 -4.67
N THR A 49 2.38 -21.73 -5.23
CA THR A 49 2.59 -21.64 -6.68
C THR A 49 2.60 -23.04 -7.30
N GLY A 50 1.80 -23.25 -8.35
CA GLY A 50 1.69 -24.55 -9.04
C GLY A 50 0.65 -25.52 -8.48
N ASP A 51 -0.08 -25.14 -7.41
CA ASP A 51 -1.26 -25.86 -6.94
C ASP A 51 -2.52 -25.04 -7.27
N ASP A 52 -3.08 -25.24 -8.46
CA ASP A 52 -4.21 -24.45 -8.97
C ASP A 52 -5.43 -24.47 -8.04
N LYS A 53 -5.61 -25.52 -7.24
CA LYS A 53 -6.74 -25.64 -6.31
C LYS A 53 -6.52 -24.85 -5.03
N MET A 54 -5.28 -24.71 -4.59
CA MET A 54 -4.93 -24.08 -3.32
C MET A 54 -4.23 -22.74 -3.46
N GLN A 55 -3.91 -22.29 -4.67
CA GLN A 55 -3.11 -21.10 -4.91
C GLN A 55 -3.67 -19.86 -4.19
N GLY A 56 -2.86 -19.32 -3.30
CA GLY A 56 -3.15 -18.14 -2.48
C GLY A 56 -4.02 -18.40 -1.25
N LEU A 57 -4.42 -19.65 -0.95
CA LEU A 57 -5.27 -19.95 0.21
C LEU A 57 -4.64 -19.48 1.53
N TYR A 58 -3.34 -19.73 1.72
CA TYR A 58 -2.62 -19.28 2.91
C TYR A 58 -2.58 -17.75 3.01
N VAL A 59 -2.32 -17.06 1.90
CA VAL A 59 -2.29 -15.59 1.89
C VAL A 59 -3.69 -15.02 2.18
N MET A 60 -4.76 -15.59 1.61
CA MET A 60 -6.14 -15.18 1.92
C MET A 60 -6.47 -15.35 3.41
N LYS A 61 -6.02 -16.44 4.04
CA LYS A 61 -6.18 -16.64 5.49
C LYS A 61 -5.43 -15.58 6.30
N LEU A 62 -4.17 -15.30 5.95
CA LEU A 62 -3.36 -14.28 6.63
C LEU A 62 -3.96 -12.88 6.48
N VAL A 63 -4.39 -12.48 5.28
CA VAL A 63 -5.08 -11.20 5.02
C VAL A 63 -6.37 -11.12 5.85
N ARG A 64 -7.14 -12.20 5.94
CA ARG A 64 -8.35 -12.23 6.77
C ARG A 64 -8.05 -12.04 8.26
N SER A 65 -6.99 -12.67 8.77
CA SER A 65 -6.57 -12.46 10.17
C SER A 65 -6.06 -11.04 10.40
N PHE A 66 -5.24 -10.53 9.49
CA PHE A 66 -4.76 -9.16 9.50
C PHE A 66 -5.94 -8.17 9.56
N CYS A 67 -6.96 -8.33 8.72
CA CYS A 67 -8.10 -7.40 8.72
C CYS A 67 -9.08 -7.56 9.90
N ARG A 68 -8.99 -8.65 10.68
CA ARG A 68 -9.90 -8.93 11.81
C ARG A 68 -9.29 -8.56 13.15
N SER A 69 -7.97 -8.46 13.22
CA SER A 69 -7.29 -8.24 14.48
C SER A 69 -7.52 -6.81 14.97
N SER A 70 -7.59 -6.64 16.30
CA SER A 70 -7.95 -5.36 16.90
C SER A 70 -6.83 -4.35 16.72
N ASN A 71 -7.11 -3.25 16.01
CA ASN A 71 -6.20 -2.11 15.87
C ASN A 71 -5.80 -1.44 17.20
N GLU A 72 -6.46 -1.80 18.31
CA GLU A 72 -6.27 -1.21 19.64
C GLU A 72 -5.24 -1.96 20.52
N SER A 73 -4.94 -3.23 20.23
CA SER A 73 -4.02 -4.01 21.07
C SER A 73 -2.57 -3.77 20.64
N ARG A 74 -1.73 -3.31 21.57
CA ARG A 74 -0.30 -3.04 21.31
C ARG A 74 0.49 -4.27 20.86
N ASP A 75 0.05 -5.47 21.24
CA ASP A 75 0.75 -6.74 21.00
C ASP A 75 -0.01 -7.66 20.04
N ASP A 76 -0.64 -7.12 19.00
CA ASP A 76 -1.33 -7.94 18.00
C ASP A 76 -0.33 -8.76 17.17
N PRO A 77 -0.35 -10.11 17.27
CA PRO A 77 0.53 -10.97 16.48
C PRO A 77 0.43 -10.73 14.97
N PHE A 78 -0.73 -10.31 14.50
CA PHE A 78 -1.01 -10.14 13.09
C PHE A 78 -0.45 -8.82 12.51
N ASP A 79 0.04 -7.88 13.32
CA ASP A 79 0.72 -6.68 12.79
C ASP A 79 1.92 -7.05 11.91
N HIS A 80 2.62 -8.14 12.25
CA HIS A 80 3.73 -8.68 11.47
C HIS A 80 3.31 -9.28 10.11
N VAL A 81 2.02 -9.53 9.88
CA VAL A 81 1.54 -9.94 8.54
C VAL A 81 1.83 -8.85 7.51
N GLY A 82 1.88 -7.58 7.91
CA GLY A 82 2.32 -6.49 7.03
C GLY A 82 3.68 -6.78 6.37
N SER A 83 4.66 -7.26 7.14
CA SER A 83 5.98 -7.63 6.61
C SER A 83 5.93 -8.84 5.68
N ILE A 84 5.04 -9.81 5.95
CA ILE A 84 4.82 -10.96 5.05
C ILE A 84 4.26 -10.47 3.71
N LEU A 85 3.29 -9.55 3.74
CA LEU A 85 2.68 -8.97 2.53
C LEU A 85 3.70 -8.19 1.69
N VAL A 86 4.60 -7.44 2.35
CA VAL A 86 5.73 -6.78 1.67
C VAL A 86 6.64 -7.81 1.01
N ASN A 87 7.01 -8.89 1.72
CA ASN A 87 7.88 -9.93 1.17
C ASN A 87 7.27 -10.60 -0.07
N ILE A 88 6.00 -11.05 0.00
CA ILE A 88 5.38 -11.73 -1.14
C ILE A 88 5.20 -10.81 -2.35
N SER A 89 4.92 -9.52 -2.14
CA SER A 89 4.71 -8.55 -3.21
C SER A 89 6.00 -8.12 -3.92
N GLN A 90 7.18 -8.49 -3.41
CA GLN A 90 8.43 -8.37 -4.17
C GLN A 90 8.46 -9.30 -5.40
N LYS A 91 7.65 -10.37 -5.42
CA LYS A 91 7.53 -11.28 -6.56
C LYS A 91 6.32 -10.94 -7.41
N GLU A 92 6.50 -11.02 -8.73
CA GLU A 92 5.44 -10.82 -9.72
C GLU A 92 4.21 -11.71 -9.45
N ALA A 93 4.43 -12.99 -9.15
CA ALA A 93 3.34 -13.91 -8.78
C ALA A 93 2.55 -13.43 -7.55
N GLY A 94 3.23 -12.83 -6.57
CA GLY A 94 2.57 -12.23 -5.40
C GLY A 94 1.79 -10.98 -5.78
N ARG A 95 2.36 -10.08 -6.59
CA ARG A 95 1.66 -8.88 -7.07
C ARG A 95 0.41 -9.22 -7.85
N LYS A 96 0.49 -10.12 -8.83
CA LYS A 96 -0.65 -10.59 -9.64
C LYS A 96 -1.78 -11.15 -8.77
N MET A 97 -1.45 -11.97 -7.76
CA MET A 97 -2.44 -12.51 -6.84
C MET A 97 -3.08 -11.42 -5.95
N LEU A 98 -2.30 -10.43 -5.49
CA LEU A 98 -2.82 -9.34 -4.66
C LEU A 98 -3.70 -8.36 -5.46
N LEU A 99 -3.33 -8.10 -6.72
CA LEU A 99 -4.03 -7.20 -7.65
C LEU A 99 -5.29 -7.81 -8.24
N ASP A 100 -5.43 -9.14 -8.27
CA ASP A 100 -6.61 -9.84 -8.82
C ASP A 100 -7.92 -9.31 -8.19
N PRO A 101 -8.75 -8.58 -8.98
CA PRO A 101 -9.99 -7.99 -8.47
C PRO A 101 -10.98 -9.03 -7.95
N LYS A 102 -10.94 -10.27 -8.47
CA LYS A 102 -11.82 -11.36 -8.04
C LYS A 102 -11.53 -11.81 -6.61
N ARG A 103 -10.28 -11.64 -6.16
CA ARG A 103 -9.87 -11.96 -4.78
C ARG A 103 -10.07 -10.79 -3.84
N GLY A 104 -9.99 -9.55 -4.35
CA GLY A 104 -10.21 -8.33 -3.57
C GLY A 104 -9.24 -8.17 -2.38
N LEU A 105 -8.02 -8.73 -2.49
CA LEU A 105 -7.06 -8.75 -1.38
C LEU A 105 -6.43 -7.39 -1.16
N LEU A 106 -5.95 -6.74 -2.22
CA LEU A 106 -5.34 -5.41 -2.09
C LEU A 106 -6.30 -4.40 -1.47
N LYS A 107 -7.58 -4.41 -1.87
CA LYS A 107 -8.63 -3.57 -1.23
C LYS A 107 -8.72 -3.82 0.29
N GLN A 108 -8.71 -5.08 0.72
CA GLN A 108 -8.78 -5.41 2.15
C GLN A 108 -7.54 -4.92 2.91
N ILE A 109 -6.35 -5.07 2.30
CA ILE A 109 -5.07 -4.64 2.87
C ILE A 109 -5.00 -3.12 3.00
N ILE A 110 -5.40 -2.36 1.96
CA ILE A 110 -5.35 -0.89 1.95
C ILE A 110 -6.15 -0.30 3.12
N ARG A 111 -7.32 -0.85 3.43
CA ARG A 111 -8.18 -0.39 4.54
C ARG A 111 -7.53 -0.52 5.92
N GLN A 112 -6.39 -1.21 6.03
CA GLN A 112 -5.63 -1.31 7.27
C GLN A 112 -4.67 -0.13 7.49
N PHE A 113 -4.58 0.80 6.53
CA PHE A 113 -3.73 1.99 6.65
C PHE A 113 -4.20 2.95 7.77
N ASP A 114 -5.48 2.93 8.13
CA ASP A 114 -6.05 3.73 9.22
C ASP A 114 -5.72 3.21 10.63
N SER A 115 -5.01 2.07 10.74
CA SER A 115 -4.63 1.52 12.05
C SER A 115 -3.71 2.46 12.82
N ALA A 116 -3.82 2.51 14.14
CA ALA A 116 -2.89 3.25 14.99
C ALA A 116 -1.45 2.67 14.95
N GLN A 117 -1.28 1.42 14.50
CA GLN A 117 -0.01 0.70 14.57
C GLN A 117 0.95 1.06 13.43
N PRO A 118 2.13 1.65 13.72
CA PRO A 118 3.07 2.06 12.67
C PRO A 118 3.57 0.90 11.80
N LEU A 119 3.83 -0.26 12.42
CA LEU A 119 4.28 -1.47 11.71
C LEU A 119 3.27 -1.90 10.63
N ARG A 120 1.98 -1.78 10.96
CA ARG A 120 0.88 -2.12 10.04
C ARG A 120 0.82 -1.14 8.88
N LYS A 121 0.86 0.17 9.15
CA LYS A 121 0.90 1.20 8.09
C LYS A 121 2.07 0.96 7.14
N LYS A 122 3.26 0.69 7.68
CA LYS A 122 4.48 0.38 6.90
C LYS A 122 4.35 -0.87 6.04
N GLY A 123 3.73 -1.93 6.57
CA GLY A 123 3.42 -3.13 5.80
C GLY A 123 2.46 -2.86 4.66
N VAL A 124 1.42 -2.04 4.90
CA VAL A 124 0.43 -1.65 3.89
C VAL A 124 1.07 -0.77 2.81
N SER A 125 1.75 0.32 3.16
CA SER A 125 2.41 1.22 2.19
C SER A 125 3.45 0.47 1.35
N GLY A 126 4.26 -0.40 1.97
CA GLY A 126 5.26 -1.19 1.26
C GLY A 126 4.62 -2.19 0.29
N THR A 127 3.49 -2.79 0.66
CA THR A 127 2.73 -3.70 -0.21
C THR A 127 2.11 -2.95 -1.39
N ILE A 128 1.51 -1.78 -1.15
CA ILE A 128 0.94 -0.94 -2.21
C ILE A 128 2.05 -0.53 -3.19
N ARG A 129 3.18 0.00 -2.71
CA ARG A 129 4.34 0.38 -3.53
C ARG A 129 4.81 -0.78 -4.40
N ASN A 130 4.95 -1.96 -3.81
CA ASN A 130 5.33 -3.16 -4.55
C ASN A 130 4.32 -3.47 -5.66
N CYS A 131 3.02 -3.49 -5.37
CA CYS A 131 1.98 -3.72 -6.37
C CYS A 131 1.98 -2.68 -7.51
N CYS A 132 2.34 -1.42 -7.23
CA CYS A 132 2.42 -0.36 -8.25
C CYS A 132 3.53 -0.59 -9.30
N PHE A 133 4.48 -1.50 -9.11
CA PHE A 133 5.40 -1.89 -10.19
C PHE A 133 4.68 -2.55 -11.38
N GLU A 134 3.46 -3.07 -11.19
CA GLU A 134 2.63 -3.61 -12.27
C GLU A 134 1.75 -2.53 -12.94
N ALA A 135 1.88 -1.25 -12.58
CA ALA A 135 0.98 -0.19 -13.05
C ALA A 135 0.88 -0.15 -14.59
N GLU A 136 1.97 -0.37 -15.33
CA GLU A 136 1.95 -0.42 -16.79
C GLU A 136 0.91 -1.41 -17.35
N ASN A 137 0.75 -2.57 -16.69
CA ASN A 137 -0.13 -3.66 -17.16
C ASN A 137 -1.44 -3.80 -16.38
N GLN A 138 -1.51 -3.24 -15.16
CA GLN A 138 -2.58 -3.48 -14.19
C GLN A 138 -3.13 -2.17 -13.60
N LEU A 139 -2.90 -1.04 -14.26
CA LEU A 139 -3.41 0.27 -13.81
C LEU A 139 -4.93 0.25 -13.59
N GLN A 140 -5.68 -0.40 -14.48
CA GLN A 140 -7.14 -0.47 -14.35
C GLN A 140 -7.56 -1.13 -13.03
N ASP A 141 -6.91 -2.23 -12.65
CA ASP A 141 -7.20 -2.94 -11.40
C ASP A 141 -6.83 -2.12 -10.16
N LEU A 142 -5.73 -1.33 -10.23
CA LEU A 142 -5.38 -0.35 -9.20
C LEU A 142 -6.42 0.78 -9.10
N LEU A 143 -6.90 1.30 -10.23
CA LEU A 143 -7.88 2.39 -10.25
C LEU A 143 -9.31 1.92 -9.87
N LEU A 144 -9.64 0.63 -10.01
CA LEU A 144 -10.90 0.07 -9.49
C LEU A 144 -11.06 0.23 -7.97
N ILE A 145 -9.96 0.41 -7.25
CA ILE A 145 -9.94 0.60 -5.79
C ILE A 145 -9.49 2.01 -5.40
N SER A 146 -9.57 2.98 -6.32
CA SER A 146 -9.11 4.36 -6.15
C SER A 146 -9.69 5.06 -4.92
N GLU A 147 -10.94 4.76 -4.57
CA GLU A 147 -11.63 5.28 -3.37
C GLU A 147 -10.83 5.04 -2.09
N PHE A 148 -10.17 3.88 -1.97
CA PHE A 148 -9.33 3.53 -0.82
C PHE A 148 -7.85 3.80 -1.07
N LEU A 149 -7.41 3.64 -2.32
CA LEU A 149 -6.01 3.80 -2.71
C LEU A 149 -5.54 5.25 -2.53
N TRP A 150 -6.33 6.23 -2.95
CA TRP A 150 -5.95 7.63 -2.88
C TRP A 150 -5.80 8.13 -1.44
N PRO A 151 -6.74 7.89 -0.51
CA PRO A 151 -6.53 8.20 0.90
C PRO A 151 -5.24 7.59 1.46
N ALA A 152 -5.00 6.30 1.21
CA ALA A 152 -3.81 5.61 1.74
C ALA A 152 -2.49 6.17 1.18
N LEU A 153 -2.49 6.68 -0.06
CA LEU A 153 -1.31 7.24 -0.69
C LEU A 153 -1.09 8.72 -0.38
N LEU A 154 -2.16 9.52 -0.32
CA LEU A 154 -2.08 10.98 -0.24
C LEU A 154 -2.11 11.51 1.18
N LEU A 155 -2.87 10.88 2.10
CA LEU A 155 -2.93 11.34 3.48
C LEU A 155 -1.54 11.42 4.16
N PRO A 156 -0.61 10.47 3.98
CA PRO A 156 0.71 10.53 4.62
C PRO A 156 1.59 11.70 4.15
N VAL A 157 1.28 12.27 2.99
CA VAL A 157 2.09 13.26 2.27
C VAL A 157 1.31 14.54 1.98
N ALA A 158 0.26 14.79 2.75
CA ALA A 158 -0.61 15.96 2.58
C ALA A 158 -0.18 17.18 3.41
N GLY A 159 0.90 17.07 4.19
CA GLY A 159 1.28 18.08 5.17
C GLY A 159 0.31 18.16 6.35
N SER A 160 0.44 19.23 7.13
CA SER A 160 -0.38 19.48 8.34
C SER A 160 -1.45 20.57 8.14
N LYS A 161 -1.46 21.23 6.98
CA LYS A 161 -2.38 22.33 6.68
C LYS A 161 -3.81 21.80 6.46
N ILE A 162 -4.78 22.57 6.94
CA ILE A 162 -6.20 22.34 6.65
C ILE A 162 -6.49 22.84 5.22
N TYR A 163 -7.10 21.98 4.41
CA TYR A 163 -7.46 22.30 3.03
C TYR A 163 -8.79 23.04 2.99
N ASN A 164 -8.98 23.92 2.02
CA ASN A 164 -10.24 24.62 1.82
C ASN A 164 -11.25 23.74 1.03
N GLU A 165 -12.52 24.15 1.01
CA GLU A 165 -13.58 23.42 0.29
C GLU A 165 -13.36 23.40 -1.23
N GLN A 166 -12.72 24.42 -1.81
CA GLN A 166 -12.45 24.46 -3.25
C GLN A 166 -11.45 23.36 -3.63
N ASP A 167 -10.36 23.23 -2.87
CA ASP A 167 -9.33 22.21 -3.08
C ASP A 167 -9.91 20.80 -2.91
N THR A 168 -10.74 20.60 -1.88
CA THR A 168 -11.28 19.27 -1.52
C THR A 168 -12.49 18.85 -2.35
N SER A 169 -13.17 19.77 -3.06
CA SER A 169 -14.38 19.50 -3.86
C SER A 169 -14.21 18.41 -4.93
N LYS A 170 -12.99 18.23 -5.44
CA LYS A 170 -12.65 17.22 -6.46
C LYS A 170 -12.15 15.89 -5.87
N MET A 171 -11.90 15.83 -4.56
CA MET A 171 -11.29 14.68 -3.90
C MET A 171 -12.35 13.62 -3.53
N PRO A 172 -11.99 12.32 -3.47
CA PRO A 172 -12.86 11.29 -2.89
C PRO A 172 -13.27 11.64 -1.45
N LEU A 173 -14.47 11.24 -1.04
CA LEU A 173 -15.06 11.62 0.25
C LEU A 173 -14.16 11.31 1.46
N GLU A 174 -13.55 10.13 1.49
CA GLU A 174 -12.65 9.70 2.57
C GLU A 174 -11.41 10.61 2.67
N LEU A 175 -10.85 11.02 1.53
CA LEU A 175 -9.72 11.94 1.46
C LEU A 175 -10.12 13.37 1.83
N ALA A 176 -11.21 13.88 1.23
CA ALA A 176 -11.71 15.23 1.47
C ALA A 176 -12.02 15.46 2.95
N SER A 177 -12.77 14.53 3.57
CA SER A 177 -13.19 14.65 4.97
C SER A 177 -12.01 14.70 5.93
N ALA A 178 -10.95 13.92 5.65
CA ALA A 178 -9.74 13.93 6.46
C ALA A 178 -8.94 15.23 6.28
N LEU A 179 -8.88 15.81 5.07
CA LEU A 179 -8.12 17.03 4.81
C LEU A 179 -8.79 18.33 5.26
N LEU A 180 -10.06 18.27 5.68
CA LEU A 180 -10.82 19.40 6.24
C LEU A 180 -10.61 19.61 7.75
N ILE A 181 -9.84 18.73 8.41
CA ILE A 181 -9.56 18.81 9.84
C ILE A 181 -8.06 18.82 10.11
N GLU A 182 -7.67 19.24 11.31
CA GLU A 182 -6.29 19.11 11.76
C GLU A 182 -5.90 17.64 11.89
N ARG A 183 -4.69 17.30 11.43
CA ARG A 183 -4.20 15.92 11.36
C ARG A 183 -2.80 15.81 11.93
N GLU A 184 -2.55 14.71 12.63
CA GLU A 184 -1.19 14.34 12.99
C GLU A 184 -0.42 13.82 11.75
N PRO A 185 0.77 14.38 11.46
CA PRO A 185 1.56 13.92 10.34
C PRO A 185 2.13 12.53 10.61
N VAL A 186 2.27 11.74 9.54
CA VAL A 186 2.93 10.43 9.61
C VAL A 186 4.43 10.64 9.82
N GLN A 187 4.92 10.20 10.98
CA GLN A 187 6.30 10.45 11.43
C GLN A 187 7.35 9.56 10.74
N ASP A 188 6.98 8.38 10.25
CA ASP A 188 7.94 7.45 9.63
C ASP A 188 8.25 7.91 8.18
N PRO A 189 9.47 8.41 7.89
CA PRO A 189 9.82 8.87 6.55
C PRO A 189 9.79 7.74 5.52
N GLU A 190 10.00 6.48 5.93
CA GLU A 190 9.93 5.35 5.00
C GLU A 190 8.51 5.14 4.46
N ILE A 191 7.48 5.38 5.28
CA ILE A 191 6.08 5.31 4.82
C ILE A 191 5.84 6.40 3.76
N ARG A 192 6.30 7.63 4.04
CA ARG A 192 6.14 8.77 3.11
C ARG A 192 6.86 8.52 1.78
N VAL A 193 8.10 8.03 1.80
CA VAL A 193 8.84 7.62 0.58
C VAL A 193 8.09 6.52 -0.17
N GLN A 194 7.61 5.47 0.53
CA GLN A 194 6.91 4.35 -0.11
C GLN A 194 5.63 4.79 -0.82
N VAL A 195 4.86 5.71 -0.24
CA VAL A 195 3.64 6.21 -0.90
C VAL A 195 3.96 7.15 -2.06
N LEU A 196 5.01 7.98 -1.97
CA LEU A 196 5.47 8.82 -3.09
C LEU A 196 5.98 7.98 -4.26
N ASP A 197 6.75 6.93 -4.00
CA ASP A 197 7.18 5.97 -5.02
C ASP A 197 5.97 5.27 -5.67
N ALA A 198 4.94 4.93 -4.90
CA ALA A 198 3.70 4.36 -5.45
C ALA A 198 2.96 5.37 -6.35
N ILE A 199 2.84 6.63 -5.92
CA ILE A 199 2.26 7.71 -6.73
C ILE A 199 3.08 7.92 -8.00
N TYR A 200 4.41 7.93 -7.94
CA TYR A 200 5.30 8.04 -9.10
C TYR A 200 5.01 6.92 -10.11
N LEU A 201 4.95 5.66 -9.67
CA LEU A 201 4.70 4.52 -10.54
C LEU A 201 3.31 4.57 -11.22
N ILE A 202 2.28 5.01 -10.49
CA ILE A 202 0.94 5.21 -11.05
C ILE A 202 0.93 6.36 -12.05
N THR A 203 1.49 7.51 -11.68
CA THR A 203 1.50 8.72 -12.50
C THR A 203 2.43 8.61 -13.70
N LEU A 204 3.38 7.68 -13.72
CA LEU A 204 4.20 7.37 -14.89
C LEU A 204 3.31 7.01 -16.10
N GLN A 205 2.17 6.37 -15.84
CA GLN A 205 1.17 6.00 -16.84
C GLN A 205 0.21 7.17 -17.11
N ASP A 206 -0.10 7.48 -18.37
CA ASP A 206 -0.95 8.63 -18.72
C ASP A 206 -2.33 8.61 -18.08
N ALA A 207 -3.00 7.45 -18.07
CA ALA A 207 -4.30 7.31 -17.41
C ALA A 207 -4.20 7.45 -15.88
N GLY A 208 -3.07 7.04 -15.28
CA GLY A 208 -2.82 7.20 -13.85
C GLY A 208 -2.54 8.64 -13.50
N ARG A 209 -1.77 9.36 -14.34
CA ARG A 209 -1.56 10.80 -14.27
C ARG A 209 -2.90 11.53 -14.32
N ARG A 210 -3.75 11.27 -15.31
CA ARG A 210 -5.09 11.87 -15.42
C ARG A 210 -5.96 11.59 -14.18
N ALA A 211 -5.96 10.35 -13.68
CA ALA A 211 -6.69 10.01 -12.46
C ALA A 211 -6.18 10.81 -11.25
N PHE A 212 -4.86 10.96 -11.12
CA PHE A 212 -4.23 11.75 -10.06
C PHE A 212 -4.58 13.24 -10.14
N TRP A 213 -4.57 13.82 -11.33
CA TRP A 213 -5.01 15.21 -11.57
C TRP A 213 -6.49 15.42 -11.26
N SER A 214 -7.34 14.45 -11.61
CA SER A 214 -8.79 14.57 -11.41
C SER A 214 -9.21 14.72 -9.94
N ILE A 215 -8.37 14.29 -9.00
CA ILE A 215 -8.59 14.38 -7.56
C ILE A 215 -7.77 15.47 -6.87
N ASN A 216 -7.21 16.41 -7.63
CA ASN A 216 -6.35 17.48 -7.09
C ASN A 216 -5.07 16.96 -6.38
N GLY A 217 -4.57 15.78 -6.79
CA GLY A 217 -3.37 15.16 -6.24
C GLY A 217 -2.12 16.06 -6.26
N PRO A 218 -1.83 16.81 -7.34
CA PRO A 218 -0.66 17.71 -7.39
C PRO A 218 -0.69 18.79 -6.30
N ARG A 219 -1.88 19.34 -5.99
CA ARG A 219 -2.04 20.33 -4.92
C ARG A 219 -1.68 19.75 -3.56
N ILE A 220 -2.08 18.51 -3.30
CA ILE A 220 -1.76 17.82 -2.04
C ILE A 220 -0.24 17.64 -1.90
N LEU A 221 0.46 17.24 -2.98
CA LEU A 221 1.91 17.09 -2.94
C LEU A 221 2.64 18.42 -2.77
N GLN A 222 2.14 19.49 -3.39
CA GLN A 222 2.70 20.83 -3.21
C GLN A 222 2.64 21.25 -1.74
N VAL A 223 1.48 21.14 -1.12
CA VAL A 223 1.29 21.49 0.29
C VAL A 223 2.13 20.59 1.20
N GLY A 224 2.18 19.28 0.93
CA GLY A 224 2.99 18.34 1.70
C GLY A 224 4.49 18.61 1.60
N TYR A 225 4.97 19.04 0.44
CA TYR A 225 6.37 19.38 0.22
C TYR A 225 6.80 20.65 0.97
N GLU A 226 5.91 21.64 1.11
CA GLU A 226 6.20 22.88 1.85
C GLU A 226 6.55 22.64 3.33
N ASP A 227 6.02 21.58 3.94
CA ASP A 227 6.23 21.21 5.34
C ASP A 227 7.29 20.10 5.52
N GLU A 228 7.92 19.59 4.43
CA GLU A 228 8.83 18.44 4.51
C GLU A 228 10.28 18.84 4.78
N GLU A 229 10.91 18.17 5.75
CA GLU A 229 12.29 18.42 6.15
C GLU A 229 13.21 17.20 5.93
N ASP A 230 12.66 16.00 5.75
CA ASP A 230 13.48 14.80 5.53
C ASP A 230 14.02 14.78 4.09
N PRO A 231 15.36 14.78 3.88
CA PRO A 231 15.93 14.88 2.53
C PRO A 231 15.52 13.75 1.58
N LYS A 232 15.29 12.53 2.10
CA LYS A 232 14.88 11.40 1.26
C LYS A 232 13.43 11.52 0.84
N VAL A 233 12.57 12.06 1.70
CA VAL A 233 11.17 12.30 1.36
C VAL A 233 11.07 13.45 0.36
N MET A 234 11.87 14.51 0.53
CA MET A 234 11.96 15.62 -0.43
C MET A 234 12.38 15.12 -1.82
N GLU A 235 13.42 14.29 -1.93
CA GLU A 235 13.83 13.69 -3.21
C GLU A 235 12.68 12.90 -3.87
N ALA A 236 11.89 12.17 -3.07
CA ALA A 236 10.74 11.43 -3.57
C ALA A 236 9.62 12.36 -4.07
N TYR A 237 9.34 13.48 -3.39
CA TYR A 237 8.42 14.51 -3.87
C TYR A 237 8.90 15.13 -5.19
N GLU A 238 10.18 15.51 -5.27
CA GLU A 238 10.79 16.12 -6.46
C GLU A 238 10.71 15.17 -7.67
N ARG A 239 10.89 13.87 -7.45
CA ARG A 239 10.75 12.84 -8.48
C ARG A 239 9.32 12.78 -9.04
N VAL A 240 8.30 12.85 -8.17
CA VAL A 240 6.90 12.91 -8.63
C VAL A 240 6.62 14.26 -9.30
N GLY A 241 7.07 15.37 -8.72
CA GLY A 241 6.83 16.72 -9.23
C GLY A 241 7.43 16.95 -10.62
N SER A 242 8.66 16.51 -10.86
CA SER A 242 9.32 16.62 -12.17
C SER A 242 8.55 15.89 -13.28
N LEU A 243 7.94 14.74 -12.96
CA LEU A 243 7.10 13.98 -13.89
C LEU A 243 5.78 14.71 -14.19
N LEU A 244 5.20 15.40 -13.21
CA LEU A 244 3.95 16.16 -13.40
C LEU A 244 4.18 17.39 -14.27
N VAL A 245 5.26 18.15 -14.02
CA VAL A 245 5.63 19.33 -14.83
C VAL A 245 6.00 18.96 -16.26
N SER A 246 6.69 17.83 -16.46
CA SER A 246 7.05 17.36 -17.81
C SER A 246 5.85 16.84 -18.61
N GLY A 247 4.74 16.52 -17.92
CA GLY A 247 3.50 16.03 -18.52
C GLY A 247 2.54 17.12 -19.00
N ASP A 248 2.82 18.39 -18.72
CA ASP A 248 2.00 19.56 -19.09
C ASP A 248 2.00 19.90 -20.61
N GLY A 249 2.43 18.97 -21.46
CA GLY A 249 2.17 19.03 -22.92
C GLY A 249 0.69 18.83 -23.30
N THR A 250 -0.21 18.68 -22.32
CA THR A 250 -1.66 18.64 -22.49
C THR A 250 -2.30 19.59 -21.48
N GLU A 251 -2.15 20.90 -21.75
CA GLU A 251 -2.98 21.94 -21.12
C GLU A 251 -4.47 21.68 -21.39
N GLU A 252 -5.30 21.73 -20.34
CA GLU A 252 -6.70 22.12 -20.51
C GLU A 252 -6.71 23.58 -21.01
N PRO A 253 -7.60 23.96 -21.94
CA PRO A 253 -7.55 25.26 -22.59
C PRO A 253 -7.75 26.35 -21.55
N SER A 254 -6.75 27.20 -21.41
CA SER A 254 -6.87 28.50 -20.75
C SER A 254 -8.04 29.24 -21.39
N THR A 255 -9.13 29.40 -20.64
CA THR A 255 -10.16 30.36 -20.98
C THR A 255 -9.55 31.75 -20.82
N GLU A 256 -8.98 32.27 -21.90
CA GLU A 256 -8.77 33.70 -22.07
C GLU A 256 -10.15 34.38 -22.03
N THR A 257 -10.49 34.97 -20.90
CA THR A 257 -11.50 36.03 -20.83
C THR A 257 -10.95 37.27 -21.54
N SER A 258 -11.21 37.36 -22.84
CA SER A 258 -11.27 38.63 -23.54
C SER A 258 -12.65 39.26 -23.33
N LYS A 259 -12.73 40.28 -22.47
CA LYS A 259 -13.43 41.55 -22.70
C LYS A 259 -13.26 42.51 -21.52
#